data_AF-A0A1B2YT98-F1
#
_entry.id   AF-A0A1B2YT98-F1
#
_cell.length_a   1.000
_cell.length_b   1.000
_cell.length_c   1.000
_cell.angle_alpha   90.00
_cell.angle_beta   90.00
_cell.angle_gamma   90.00
#
_symmetry.space_group_name_H-M   'P 1'
#
loop_
_entity.id
_entity.type
_entity.pdbx_description
1 polymer ?
#
loop_
_entity_poly.entity_id
_entity_poly.type
_entity_poly.pdbx_seq_one_letter_code
_entity_poly.pdbx_strand_id
1 'polypeptide(L)'
;MSDKYEVQEYPIDGILDLHAFKSNEINSLIPEYITECIIRNIVEIRIIHGKGKGVLRRGVHAILERDSRVLSFEMAKDRSSWGATIVHLTPA
;
A
#
# COMPACT_ATOMS: atom_id res chain seq x y z
N MET A 1 -3.07 25.25 -22.92
CA MET A 1 -1.63 25.26 -22.63
C MET A 1 -1.40 24.14 -21.65
N SER A 2 -0.62 23.14 -22.06
CA SER A 2 -0.57 21.82 -21.46
C SER A 2 -0.01 21.83 -20.04
N ASP A 3 -0.85 21.58 -19.04
CA ASP A 3 -0.35 21.16 -17.73
C ASP A 3 0.12 19.70 -17.86
N LYS A 4 1.44 19.60 -17.74
CA LYS A 4 2.25 18.39 -17.84
C LYS A 4 1.91 17.49 -16.67
N TYR A 5 1.16 16.41 -16.93
CA TYR A 5 1.16 15.25 -16.05
C TYR A 5 2.53 14.59 -16.16
N GLU A 6 3.49 15.08 -15.39
CA GLU A 6 4.74 14.36 -15.19
C GLU A 6 4.38 13.07 -14.45
N VAL A 7 4.47 11.94 -15.15
CA VAL A 7 4.26 10.62 -14.54
C VAL A 7 5.42 10.41 -13.58
N GLN A 8 5.16 10.62 -12.29
CA GLN A 8 6.12 10.30 -11.26
C GLN A 8 6.16 8.78 -11.10
N GLU A 9 7.24 8.15 -11.55
CA GLU A 9 7.48 6.73 -11.28
C GLU A 9 7.65 6.53 -9.77
N TYR A 10 6.82 5.66 -9.18
CA TYR A 10 6.95 5.24 -7.79
C TYR A 10 7.65 3.88 -7.73
N PRO A 11 8.62 3.67 -6.82
CA PRO A 11 9.32 2.40 -6.71
C PRO A 11 8.35 1.27 -6.34
N ILE A 12 8.43 0.17 -7.10
CA ILE A 12 7.71 -1.08 -6.79
C ILE A 12 8.73 -2.07 -6.21
N ASP A 13 9.11 -1.83 -4.97
CA ASP A 13 10.08 -2.62 -4.20
C ASP A 13 9.44 -3.38 -3.02
N GLY A 14 8.11 -3.33 -2.93
CA GLY A 14 7.33 -3.92 -1.85
C GLY A 14 7.08 -2.98 -0.67
N ILE A 15 7.56 -1.74 -0.70
CA ILE A 15 7.25 -0.73 0.32
C ILE A 15 6.39 0.38 -0.28
N LEU A 16 5.19 0.56 0.29
CA LEU A 16 4.28 1.67 -0.07
C LEU A 16 4.13 2.61 1.13
N ASP A 17 4.73 3.80 1.04
CA ASP A 17 4.58 4.85 2.04
C ASP A 17 3.46 5.83 1.68
N LEU A 18 2.36 5.75 2.44
CA LEU A 18 1.17 6.55 2.20
C LEU A 18 1.31 8.01 2.65
N HIS A 19 2.39 8.41 3.34
CA HIS A 19 2.60 9.82 3.70
C HIS A 19 2.85 10.71 2.47
N ALA A 20 3.28 10.13 1.35
CA ALA A 20 3.49 10.85 0.09
C ALA A 20 2.18 11.10 -0.69
N PHE A 21 1.05 10.53 -0.26
CA PHE A 21 -0.19 10.51 -1.04
C PHE A 21 -1.35 11.15 -0.27
N LYS A 22 -2.30 11.70 -1.02
CA LYS A 22 -3.54 12.24 -0.45
C LYS A 22 -4.50 11.11 -0.11
N SER A 23 -5.30 11.30 0.93
CA SER A 23 -6.22 10.26 1.41
C SER A 23 -7.25 9.80 0.36
N ASN A 24 -7.61 10.65 -0.61
CA ASN A 24 -8.53 10.29 -1.70
C ASN A 24 -7.90 9.45 -2.81
N GLU A 25 -6.56 9.38 -2.89
CA GLU A 25 -5.83 8.59 -3.89
C GLU A 25 -5.67 7.12 -3.45
N ILE A 26 -5.77 6.86 -2.15
CA ILE A 26 -5.44 5.57 -1.54
C ILE A 26 -6.32 4.42 -2.06
N ASN A 27 -7.59 4.71 -2.37
CA ASN A 27 -8.54 3.71 -2.85
C ASN A 27 -8.15 3.12 -4.22
N SER A 28 -7.47 3.87 -5.08
CA SER A 28 -6.95 3.37 -6.36
C SER A 28 -5.48 2.96 -6.25
N LEU A 29 -4.69 3.72 -5.50
CA LEU A 29 -3.25 3.50 -5.34
C LEU A 29 -2.91 2.11 -4.79
N ILE A 30 -3.60 1.66 -3.72
CA ILE A 30 -3.27 0.37 -3.10
C ILE A 30 -3.55 -0.80 -4.06
N PRO A 31 -4.73 -0.92 -4.69
CA PRO A 31 -4.99 -1.98 -5.66
C PRO A 31 -4.03 -1.98 -6.85
N GLU A 32 -3.63 -0.80 -7.34
CA GLU A 32 -2.65 -0.66 -8.43
C GLU A 32 -1.27 -1.12 -7.99
N TYR A 33 -0.81 -0.70 -6.80
CA TYR A 33 0.48 -1.13 -6.24
C TYR A 33 0.53 -2.65 -6.02
N ILE A 34 -0.57 -3.26 -5.55
CA ILE A 34 -0.70 -4.71 -5.43
C ILE A 34 -0.54 -5.40 -6.79
N THR A 35 -1.19 -4.88 -7.84
CA THR A 35 -1.05 -5.41 -9.21
C THR A 35 0.42 -5.43 -9.64
N GLU A 36 1.10 -4.29 -9.50
CA GLU A 36 2.50 -4.14 -9.91
C GLU A 36 3.44 -5.04 -9.10
N CYS A 37 3.19 -5.22 -7.80
CA CYS A 37 3.95 -6.13 -6.96
C CYS A 37 3.81 -7.59 -7.40
N ILE A 38 2.58 -8.04 -7.70
CA ILE A 38 2.34 -9.41 -8.17
C ILE A 38 3.03 -9.67 -9.50
N ILE A 39 2.92 -8.75 -10.47
CA ILE A 39 3.61 -8.84 -11.78
C ILE A 39 5.13 -9.02 -11.59
N ARG A 40 5.70 -8.40 -10.56
CA ARG A 40 7.14 -8.46 -10.23
C ARG A 40 7.51 -9.59 -9.28
N ASN A 41 6.58 -10.48 -8.93
CA ASN A 41 6.74 -11.55 -7.93
C ASN A 41 7.13 -11.04 -6.53
N ILE A 42 6.75 -9.82 -6.18
CA ILE A 42 6.87 -9.27 -4.83
C ILE A 42 5.59 -9.61 -4.08
N VAL A 43 5.60 -10.74 -3.36
CA VAL A 43 4.40 -11.30 -2.72
C VAL A 43 4.28 -11.01 -1.23
N GLU A 44 5.28 -10.33 -0.66
CA GLU A 44 5.20 -9.74 0.67
C GLU A 44 5.44 -8.24 0.52
N ILE A 45 4.46 -7.43 0.93
CA ILE A 45 4.54 -5.98 0.85
C ILE A 45 4.29 -5.33 2.21
N ARG A 46 4.81 -4.12 2.38
CA ARG A 46 4.66 -3.28 3.56
C ARG A 46 3.98 -1.98 3.19
N ILE A 47 2.80 -1.74 3.75
CA ILE A 47 2.07 -0.48 3.59
C ILE A 47 2.25 0.36 4.86
N ILE A 48 2.95 1.48 4.74
CA ILE A 48 3.22 2.42 5.83
C ILE A 48 2.12 3.48 5.85
N HIS A 49 1.45 3.63 7.00
CA HIS A 49 0.25 4.47 7.13
C HIS A 49 0.26 5.42 8.34
N GLY A 50 1.36 5.52 9.07
CA GLY A 50 1.44 6.40 10.25
C GLY A 50 0.88 5.77 11.53
N LYS A 51 1.26 6.33 12.68
CA LYS A 51 0.76 6.00 14.04
C LYS A 51 -0.40 6.87 14.52
N GLY A 52 -1.04 7.66 13.63
CA GLY A 52 -2.08 8.62 14.00
C GLY A 52 -3.32 7.98 14.66
N LYS A 53 -4.49 8.62 14.57
CA LYS A 53 -5.76 8.12 15.16
C LYS A 53 -6.31 6.82 14.54
N GLY A 54 -5.51 6.11 13.74
CA GLY A 54 -5.85 4.86 13.08
C GLY A 54 -6.81 5.00 11.91
N VAL A 55 -7.10 6.23 11.45
CA VAL A 55 -7.99 6.48 10.30
C VAL A 55 -7.40 5.84 9.04
N LEU A 56 -6.14 6.15 8.73
CA LEU A 56 -5.47 5.62 7.53
C LEU A 56 -5.34 4.10 7.58
N ARG A 57 -4.91 3.56 8.73
CA ARG A 57 -4.88 2.12 8.98
C ARG A 57 -6.22 1.44 8.67
N ARG A 58 -7.34 1.98 9.17
CA ARG A 58 -8.67 1.41 8.91
C ARG A 58 -9.04 1.45 7.43
N GLY A 59 -8.67 2.53 6.72
CA GLY A 59 -8.84 2.62 5.27
C GLY A 59 -8.04 1.57 4.51
N VAL A 60 -6.75 1.41 4.86
CA VAL A 60 -5.88 0.36 4.32
C VAL A 60 -6.50 -1.02 4.55
N HIS A 61 -6.86 -1.35 5.78
CA HIS A 61 -7.43 -2.67 6.12
C HIS A 61 -8.74 -2.91 5.36
N ALA A 62 -9.62 -1.92 5.24
CA ALA A 62 -10.87 -2.06 4.50
C ALA A 62 -10.67 -2.32 2.99
N ILE A 63 -9.59 -1.82 2.40
CA ILE A 63 -9.21 -2.12 1.00
C ILE A 63 -8.66 -3.55 0.91
N LEU A 64 -7.73 -3.91 1.81
CA LEU A 64 -7.10 -5.23 1.82
C LEU A 64 -8.11 -6.37 2.06
N GLU A 65 -9.09 -6.17 2.94
CA GLU A 65 -10.15 -7.15 3.22
C GLU A 65 -11.03 -7.48 2.00
N ARG A 66 -11.08 -6.59 1.00
CA ARG A 66 -11.92 -6.74 -0.20
C ARG A 66 -11.13 -7.21 -1.43
N ASP A 67 -9.81 -7.19 -1.37
CA ASP A 67 -8.96 -7.55 -2.48
C ASP A 67 -8.68 -9.07 -2.45
N SER A 68 -9.22 -9.80 -3.42
CA SER A 68 -9.08 -11.27 -3.50
C SER A 68 -7.65 -11.76 -3.72
N ARG A 69 -6.71 -10.86 -4.04
CA ARG A 69 -5.28 -11.15 -4.20
C ARG A 69 -4.52 -11.11 -2.89
N VAL A 70 -5.14 -10.62 -1.81
CA VAL A 70 -4.55 -10.58 -0.47
C VAL A 70 -4.86 -11.90 0.24
N LEU A 71 -3.81 -12.67 0.57
CA LEU A 71 -3.92 -13.92 1.31
C LEU A 71 -4.09 -13.68 2.81
N SER A 72 -3.34 -12.73 3.36
CA SER A 72 -3.43 -12.33 4.77
C SER A 72 -2.73 -10.99 4.97
N PHE A 73 -3.02 -10.32 6.08
CA PHE A 73 -2.29 -9.14 6.51
C PHE A 73 -2.25 -9.04 8.02
N GLU A 74 -1.19 -8.41 8.54
CA GLU A 74 -1.06 -8.12 9.96
C GLU A 74 -0.38 -6.78 10.21
N MET A 75 -0.58 -6.22 11.41
CA MET A 75 0.19 -5.07 11.85
C MET A 75 1.66 -5.45 11.99
N ALA A 76 2.55 -4.64 11.44
CA ALA A 76 3.98 -4.79 11.67
C ALA A 76 4.29 -4.65 13.17
N LYS A 77 5.05 -5.61 13.71
CA LYS A 77 5.42 -5.68 15.14
C LYS A 77 6.78 -5.06 15.45
N ASP A 78 7.42 -4.46 14.45
CA ASP A 78 8.71 -3.80 14.62
C ASP A 78 8.61 -2.55 15.51
N ARG A 79 9.76 -2.12 16.04
CA ARG A 79 9.84 -0.92 16.88
C ARG A 79 9.82 0.38 16.06
N SER A 80 9.42 0.36 14.79
CA SER A 80 9.42 1.57 13.97
C SER A 80 8.41 2.60 14.52
N SER A 81 8.72 3.89 14.32
CA SER A 81 7.81 4.99 14.62
C SER A 81 6.69 5.16 13.59
N TRP A 82 6.71 4.39 12.50
CA TRP A 82 5.95 4.70 11.30
C TRP A 82 4.56 4.08 11.31
N GLY A 83 4.38 2.89 11.90
CA GLY A 83 3.10 2.17 11.84
C GLY A 83 2.82 1.65 10.42
N ALA A 84 2.76 0.32 10.29
CA ALA A 84 2.62 -0.32 8.99
C ALA A 84 1.79 -1.60 9.09
N THR A 85 1.31 -2.04 7.93
CA THR A 85 0.66 -3.33 7.72
C THR A 85 1.54 -4.16 6.78
N ILE A 86 1.86 -5.39 7.18
CA ILE A 86 2.49 -6.40 6.32
C ILE A 86 1.37 -7.15 5.62
N VAL A 87 1.50 -7.35 4.32
CA VAL A 87 0.49 -7.98 3.47
C VAL A 87 1.15 -9.10 2.68
N HIS A 88 0.54 -10.28 2.70
CA HIS A 88 0.92 -11.42 1.89
C HIS A 88 -0.04 -11.55 0.72
N LEU A 89 0.50 -11.61 -0.50
CA LEU A 89 -0.25 -11.64 -1.76
C LEU A 89 -0.21 -13.02 -2.41
N THR A 90 -1.18 -13.28 -3.28
CA THR A 90 -1.12 -14.42 -4.19
C THR A 90 0.05 -14.27 -5.16
N PRO A 91 0.86 -15.32 -5.41
CA PRO A 91 1.81 -15.34 -6.52
C PRO A 91 1.11 -15.16 -7.88
N ALA A 92 1.88 -14.77 -8.90
CA ALA A 92 1.41 -14.63 -10.28
C ALA A 92 1.05 -15.97 -10.94
#